data_AF-A0A373FZ18-F1
#
_entry.id   AF-A0A373FZ18-F1
#
_cell.length_a   1.000
_cell.length_b   1.000
_cell.length_c   1.000
_cell.angle_alpha   90.00
_cell.angle_beta   90.00
_cell.angle_gamma   90.00
#
_symmetry.space_group_name_H-M   'P 1'
#
loop_
_entity.id
_entity.type
_entity.pdbx_description
1 polymer ?
#
loop_
_entity_poly.entity_id
_entity_poly.type
_entity_poly.pdbx_seq_one_letter_code
_entity_poly.pdbx_strand_id
1 'polypeptide(L)' 'MRRAVNLNRKNDYGLYAEQMMRLISNHKKGDAYKRALIEFRLTDINLHREVEMLINGKYDELREQVKKW' A
#
# COMPACT_ATOMS: atom_id res chain seq x y z
N MET A 1 7.37 -13.27 -7.39
CA MET A 1 6.76 -12.25 -6.51
C MET A 1 7.61 -10.98 -6.55
N ARG A 2 7.00 -9.84 -6.90
CA ARG A 2 7.64 -8.50 -6.92
C ARG A 2 7.43 -7.81 -5.55
N ARG A 3 8.44 -7.12 -5.01
CA ARG A 3 8.49 -6.61 -3.62
C ARG A 3 8.74 -5.11 -3.62
N ALA A 4 8.18 -4.37 -2.66
CA ALA A 4 8.35 -2.91 -2.59
C ALA A 4 9.82 -2.46 -2.79
N VAL A 5 10.02 -1.50 -3.70
CA VAL A 5 11.35 -1.03 -4.18
C VAL A 5 12.08 -0.08 -3.22
N ASN A 6 11.43 0.37 -2.15
CA ASN A 6 11.98 1.33 -1.19
C ASN A 6 12.93 0.68 -0.16
N LEU A 7 13.42 1.48 0.81
CA LEU A 7 14.34 1.12 1.90
C LEU A 7 14.05 -0.24 2.57
N ASN A 8 12.78 -0.64 2.60
CA ASN A 8 12.28 -1.92 3.10
C ASN A 8 12.91 -3.16 2.43
N ARG A 9 13.30 -3.09 1.14
CA ARG A 9 13.94 -4.21 0.42
C ARG A 9 15.25 -4.66 1.07
N LYS A 10 15.99 -3.75 1.71
CA LYS A 10 17.28 -4.07 2.35
C LYS A 10 17.13 -4.81 3.68
N ASN A 11 15.96 -4.73 4.32
CA ASN A 11 15.72 -5.27 5.66
C ASN A 11 14.85 -6.54 5.65
N ASP A 12 14.60 -7.13 4.48
CA ASP A 12 13.67 -8.25 4.26
C ASP A 12 12.26 -8.00 4.83
N TYR A 13 11.92 -6.73 5.01
CA TYR A 13 10.68 -6.24 5.60
C TYR A 13 9.80 -5.64 4.50
N GLY A 14 8.48 -5.72 4.63
CA GLY A 14 7.53 -5.03 3.73
C GLY A 14 6.54 -5.92 3.00
N LEU A 15 5.82 -5.32 2.03
CA LEU A 15 4.72 -5.95 1.31
C LEU A 15 5.16 -6.47 -0.08
N TYR A 16 4.62 -7.62 -0.44
CA TYR A 16 4.58 -8.08 -1.83
C TYR A 16 3.55 -7.26 -2.63
N ALA A 17 3.79 -7.10 -3.93
CA ALA A 17 2.88 -6.40 -4.83
C ALA A 17 1.45 -6.95 -4.75
N GLU A 18 1.29 -8.27 -4.68
CA GLU A 18 -0.03 -8.91 -4.54
C GLU A 18 -0.74 -8.53 -3.24
N GLN A 19 0.00 -8.44 -2.13
CA GLN A 19 -0.57 -8.01 -0.85
C GLN A 19 -1.00 -6.55 -0.93
N MET A 20 -0.19 -5.69 -1.55
CA MET A 20 -0.56 -4.29 -1.74
C MET A 20 -1.79 -4.14 -2.66
N MET A 21 -1.88 -4.89 -3.76
CA MET A 21 -3.04 -4.88 -4.65
C MET A 21 -4.35 -5.25 -3.93
N ARG A 22 -4.27 -6.19 -2.98
CA ARG A 22 -5.40 -6.56 -2.10
C ARG A 22 -5.75 -5.41 -1.15
N LEU A 23 -4.77 -4.80 -0.50
CA LEU A 23 -4.98 -3.67 0.41
C LEU A 23 -5.62 -2.48 -0.29
N ILE A 24 -5.15 -2.11 -1.50
CA ILE A 24 -5.75 -1.05 -2.32
C ILE A 24 -7.24 -1.34 -2.58
N SER A 25 -7.55 -2.58 -2.96
CA SER A 25 -8.93 -2.98 -3.27
C SER A 25 -9.82 -2.97 -2.02
N ASN A 26 -9.29 -3.40 -0.88
CA ASN A 26 -9.98 -3.37 0.42
C ASN A 26 -10.19 -1.93 0.91
N HIS A 27 -9.21 -1.05 0.73
CA HIS A 27 -9.33 0.36 1.09
C HIS A 27 -10.43 1.06 0.26
N LYS A 28 -10.42 0.84 -1.06
CA LYS A 28 -11.43 1.41 -1.99
C LYS A 28 -12.86 1.03 -1.61
N LYS A 29 -13.08 -0.22 -1.18
CA LYS A 29 -14.39 -0.76 -0.78
C LYS A 29 -14.70 -0.61 0.72
N GLY A 30 -13.72 -0.23 1.51
CA GLY A 30 -13.81 -0.21 2.97
C GLY A 30 -14.59 0.98 3.50
N ASP A 31 -15.22 0.77 4.66
CA ASP A 31 -15.71 1.84 5.53
C ASP A 31 -14.55 2.62 6.18
N ALA A 32 -14.86 3.72 6.87
CA ALA A 32 -13.85 4.59 7.47
C ALA A 32 -12.91 3.84 8.43
N TYR A 33 -13.43 2.89 9.21
CA TYR A 33 -12.63 2.11 10.14
C TYR A 33 -11.65 1.17 9.42
N LYS A 34 -12.12 0.45 8.40
CA LYS A 34 -11.26 -0.43 7.59
C LYS A 34 -10.18 0.35 6.84
N ARG A 35 -10.49 1.56 6.36
CA ARG A 35 -9.51 2.46 5.73
C ARG A 35 -8.42 2.85 6.72
N ALA A 36 -8.81 3.36 7.89
CA ALA A 36 -7.88 3.74 8.95
C ALA A 36 -6.95 2.59 9.40
N LEU A 37 -7.46 1.36 9.52
CA LEU A 37 -6.62 0.19 9.83
C LEU A 37 -5.57 -0.11 8.76
N ILE A 38 -5.92 0.03 7.49
CA ILE A 38 -4.99 -0.17 6.37
C ILE A 38 -3.95 0.96 6.37
N GLU A 39 -4.37 2.21 6.53
CA GLU A 39 -3.49 3.38 6.59
C GLU A 39 -2.49 3.26 7.75
N PHE A 40 -2.95 2.88 8.94
CA PHE A 40 -2.10 2.65 10.11
C PHE A 40 -1.05 1.57 9.85
N ARG A 41 -1.47 0.40 9.33
CA ARG A 41 -0.56 -0.70 9.04
C ARG A 41 0.50 -0.33 8.01
N LEU A 42 0.13 0.42 6.96
CA LEU A 42 1.06 0.85 5.93
C LEU A 42 2.04 1.91 6.46
N THR A 43 1.57 2.80 7.32
CA THR A 43 2.39 3.79 8.04
C THR A 43 3.46 3.12 8.89
N ASP A 44 3.11 2.07 9.65
CA ASP A 44 4.02 1.32 10.52
C ASP A 44 5.20 0.65 9.76
N ILE A 45 4.98 0.32 8.48
CA ILE A 45 6.00 -0.24 7.60
C ILE A 45 6.59 0.80 6.62
N ASN A 46 6.52 2.08 6.93
CA ASN A 46 7.11 3.19 6.15
C ASN A 46 6.57 3.35 4.71
N LEU A 47 5.31 3.01 4.45
CA LEU A 47 4.63 3.25 3.17
C LEU A 47 3.77 4.53 3.20
N HIS A 48 4.29 5.61 3.78
CA HIS A 48 3.57 6.89 3.95
C HIS A 48 3.09 7.49 2.62
N ARG A 49 3.89 7.36 1.55
CA ARG A 49 3.53 7.85 0.22
C ARG A 49 2.32 7.10 -0.33
N GLU A 50 2.30 5.78 -0.18
CA GLU A 50 1.18 4.95 -0.61
C GLU A 50 -0.08 5.27 0.20
N VAL A 51 0.05 5.54 1.50
CA VAL A 51 -1.05 6.01 2.36
C VAL A 51 -1.62 7.34 1.86
N GLU A 52 -0.78 8.32 1.55
CA GLU A 52 -1.22 9.60 0.99
C GLU A 52 -1.99 9.41 -0.33
N MET A 53 -1.54 8.50 -1.19
CA MET A 53 -2.25 8.17 -2.43
C MET A 53 -3.63 7.52 -2.15
N LEU A 54 -3.72 6.66 -1.13
CA LEU A 54 -4.98 6.03 -0.72
C LEU A 54 -5.99 7.05 -0.18
N ILE A 55 -5.55 7.94 0.70
CA ILE A 55 -6.37 9.03 1.27
C ILE A 55 -6.90 9.95 0.17
N ASN A 56 -6.04 10.29 -0.79
CA ASN A 56 -6.41 11.11 -1.95
C ASN A 56 -7.21 10.36 -3.03
N GLY A 57 -7.55 9.08 -2.81
CA GLY A 57 -8.33 8.28 -3.76
C GLY A 57 -7.61 7.91 -5.06
N LYS A 58 -6.28 8.04 -5.12
CA LYS A 58 -5.43 7.77 -6.30
C LYS A 58 -5.18 6.27 -6.52
N TYR A 59 -6.24 5.46 -6.47
CA TYR A 59 -6.16 4.00 -6.49
C TYR A 59 -5.52 3.44 -7.77
N ASP A 60 -5.88 3.97 -8.93
CA ASP A 60 -5.42 3.41 -10.21
C ASP A 60 -3.97 3.77 -10.49
N GLU A 61 -3.55 4.99 -10.15
CA GLU A 61 -2.15 5.40 -10.20
C GLU A 61 -1.29 4.53 -9.27
N LEU A 62 -1.74 4.32 -8.03
CA LEU A 62 -1.04 3.49 -7.07
C LEU A 62 -0.89 2.04 -7.57
N ARG A 63 -1.91 1.47 -8.23
CA ARG A 63 -1.83 0.13 -8.84
C ARG A 63 -0.76 0.05 -9.93
N GLU A 64 -0.67 1.06 -10.79
CA GLU A 64 0.35 1.10 -11.84
C GLU A 64 1.77 1.19 -11.26
N GLN A 65 1.94 1.90 -10.14
CA GLN A 65 3.22 1.93 -9.43
C GLN A 65 3.55 0.57 -8.78
N VAL A 66 2.57 -0.09 -8.16
CA VAL A 66 2.75 -1.41 -7.52
C VAL A 66 3.14 -2.50 -8.52
N LYS A 67 2.66 -2.44 -9.77
CA LYS A 67 3.09 -3.37 -10.83
C LYS A 67 4.59 -3.29 -11.15
N LYS A 68 5.23 -2.16 -10.85
CA LYS A 68 6.65 -1.87 -11.08
C LYS A 68 7.53 -2.16 -9.86
N TRP A 69 6.95 -2.61 -8.75
CA TRP A 69 7.70 -3.12 -7.61
C TRP A 69 8.46 -4.40 -7.97
#